data_AF-A0A3A4NS38-F1
#
_entry.id   AF-A0A3A4NS38-F1
#
_cell.length_a   1.000
_cell.length_b   1.000
_cell.length_c   1.000
_cell.angle_alpha   90.00
_cell.angle_beta   90.00
_cell.angle_gamma   90.00
#
_symmetry.space_group_name_H-M   'P 1'
#
loop_
_entity.id
_entity.type
_entity.pdbx_description
1 polymer ?
#
loop_
_entity_poly.entity_id
_entity_poly.type
_entity_poly.pdbx_seq_one_letter_code
_entity_poly.pdbx_strand_id
1 'polypeptide(L)'
;MTLVDRMQELLEAERAGVKCLDAMADHAADMGRKELFTLFRNDEGKFCAGLFGFIQGRGAVPTKNVGAFADKVIALPTEAEQVALLVKGQAWVVRKIDEIPPAEMSAAEKAFFADMREVHVVNIEKCKNLVQ
;
A
#
# COMPACT_ATOMS: atom_id res chain seq x y z
N MET A 1 1.01 -21.06 1.98
CA MET A 1 1.32 -19.71 2.50
C MET A 1 0.36 -19.42 3.62
N THR A 2 0.87 -19.15 4.82
CA THR A 2 0.04 -18.84 6.00
C THR A 2 -0.50 -17.40 5.90
N LEU A 3 -1.50 -17.05 6.72
CA LEU A 3 -1.94 -15.66 6.86
C LEU A 3 -0.82 -14.73 7.32
N VAL A 4 0.09 -15.19 8.19
CA VAL A 4 1.26 -14.41 8.60
C VAL A 4 2.15 -14.11 7.39
N ASP A 5 2.43 -15.10 6.54
CA ASP A 5 3.23 -14.88 5.32
C ASP A 5 2.57 -13.87 4.38
N ARG A 6 1.24 -13.91 4.25
CA ARG A 6 0.46 -12.93 3.46
C ARG A 6 0.54 -11.53 4.04
N MET A 7 0.42 -11.40 5.37
CA MET A 7 0.57 -10.12 6.07
C MET A 7 1.97 -9.54 5.92
N GLN A 8 3.00 -10.39 5.91
CA GLN A 8 4.38 -9.95 5.69
C GLN A 8 4.57 -9.43 4.26
N GLU A 9 4.02 -10.13 3.25
CA GLU A 9 4.05 -9.68 1.85
C GLU A 9 3.36 -8.32 1.68
N LEU A 10 2.19 -8.14 2.33
CA LEU A 10 1.48 -6.87 2.35
C LEU A 10 2.28 -5.79 3.09
N LEU A 11 2.86 -6.09 4.26
CA LEU A 11 3.63 -5.12 5.04
C LEU A 11 4.84 -4.59 4.26
N GLU A 12 5.51 -5.45 3.50
CA GLU A 12 6.62 -5.06 2.63
C GLU A 12 6.15 -4.16 1.48
N ALA A 13 4.95 -4.42 0.93
CA ALA A 13 4.31 -3.61 -0.09
C ALA A 13 3.90 -2.23 0.46
N GLU A 14 3.25 -2.17 1.62
CA GLU A 14 2.85 -0.92 2.28
C GLU A 14 4.06 -0.02 2.56
N ARG A 15 5.17 -0.58 3.06
CA ARG A 15 6.40 0.18 3.27
C ARG A 15 6.99 0.71 1.97
N ALA A 16 6.91 -0.08 0.90
CA ALA A 16 7.32 0.38 -0.41
C ALA A 16 6.39 1.51 -0.91
N GLY A 17 5.09 1.42 -0.63
CA GLY A 17 4.10 2.48 -0.85
C GLY A 17 4.48 3.76 -0.13
N VAL A 18 4.74 3.70 1.19
CA VAL A 18 5.21 4.85 1.98
C VAL A 18 6.46 5.48 1.35
N LYS A 19 7.51 4.70 1.07
CA LYS A 19 8.75 5.20 0.48
C LYS A 19 8.51 5.85 -0.89
N CYS A 20 7.70 5.21 -1.73
CA CYS A 20 7.35 5.68 -3.06
C CYS A 20 6.59 7.01 -3.02
N LEU A 21 5.55 7.08 -2.19
CA LEU A 21 4.64 8.23 -2.12
C LEU A 21 5.29 9.44 -1.45
N ASP A 22 6.18 9.21 -0.49
CA ASP A 22 6.99 10.28 0.11
C ASP A 22 7.89 10.93 -0.94
N ALA A 23 8.60 10.13 -1.75
CA ALA A 23 9.37 10.64 -2.87
C ALA A 23 8.49 11.38 -3.88
N MET A 24 7.36 10.79 -4.30
CA MET A 24 6.42 11.43 -5.23
C MET A 24 5.87 12.76 -4.72
N ALA A 25 5.62 12.89 -3.41
CA ALA A 25 5.18 14.15 -2.82
C ALA A 25 6.28 15.23 -2.84
N ASP A 26 7.55 14.86 -2.72
CA ASP A 26 8.68 15.79 -2.76
C ASP A 26 8.89 16.42 -4.14
N HIS A 27 8.66 15.66 -5.21
CA HIS A 27 8.80 16.13 -6.60
C HIS A 27 7.47 16.35 -7.34
N ALA A 28 6.36 16.41 -6.59
CA ALA A 28 5.03 16.61 -7.18
C ALA A 28 4.95 17.88 -8.02
N ALA A 29 4.24 17.81 -9.15
CA ALA A 29 4.14 18.93 -10.09
C ALA A 29 3.44 20.18 -9.52
N ASP A 30 2.54 20.00 -8.55
CA ASP A 30 1.79 21.07 -7.91
C ASP A 30 1.39 20.70 -6.47
N MET A 31 0.88 21.69 -5.73
CA MET A 31 0.47 21.52 -4.34
C MET A 31 -0.68 20.53 -4.15
N GLY A 32 -1.63 20.46 -5.08
CA GLY A 32 -2.75 19.52 -4.99
C GLY A 32 -2.27 18.06 -5.13
N ARG A 33 -1.33 17.81 -6.05
CA ARG A 33 -0.68 16.50 -6.19
C ARG A 33 0.16 16.13 -4.97
N LYS A 34 0.92 17.10 -4.44
CA LYS A 34 1.68 16.92 -3.20
C LYS A 34 0.80 16.50 -2.02
N GLU A 35 -0.31 17.20 -1.81
CA GLU A 35 -1.28 16.89 -0.76
C GLU A 35 -1.88 15.50 -0.95
N LEU A 36 -2.20 15.13 -2.19
CA LEU A 36 -2.77 13.83 -2.52
C LEU A 36 -1.78 12.67 -2.28
N PHE A 37 -0.53 12.79 -2.72
CA PHE A 37 0.48 11.77 -2.46
C PHE A 37 0.81 11.67 -0.96
N THR A 38 0.81 12.80 -0.24
CA THR A 38 0.96 12.80 1.22
C THR A 38 -0.19 12.08 1.91
N LEU A 39 -1.43 12.27 1.44
CA LEU A 39 -2.60 11.55 1.95
C LEU A 39 -2.43 10.04 1.77
N PHE A 40 -2.11 9.59 0.55
CA PHE A 40 -1.88 8.16 0.29
C PHE A 40 -0.75 7.61 1.16
N ARG A 41 0.36 8.35 1.32
CA ARG A 41 1.48 7.92 2.16
C ARG A 41 1.04 7.70 3.62
N ASN A 42 0.14 8.54 4.13
CA ASN A 42 -0.40 8.38 5.48
C ASN A 42 -1.28 7.13 5.60
N ASP A 43 -2.07 6.83 4.56
CA ASP A 43 -2.87 5.60 4.50
C ASP A 43 -1.96 4.36 4.54
N GLU A 44 -0.92 4.29 3.70
CA GLU A 44 0.02 3.16 3.71
C GLU A 44 0.75 3.04 5.06
N GLY A 45 1.08 4.18 5.68
CA GLY A 45 1.68 4.22 7.02
C GLY A 45 0.76 3.65 8.10
N LYS A 46 -0.55 3.95 8.03
CA LYS A 46 -1.57 3.37 8.91
C LYS A 46 -1.66 1.85 8.71
N PHE A 47 -1.64 1.37 7.46
CA PHE A 47 -1.71 -0.07 7.18
C PHE A 47 -0.43 -0.81 7.59
N CYS A 48 0.75 -0.19 7.41
CA CYS A 48 2.00 -0.71 7.97
C CYS A 48 1.89 -0.96 9.47
N ALA A 49 1.38 0.03 10.23
CA ALA A 49 1.24 -0.09 11.67
C ALA A 49 0.24 -1.20 12.07
N GLY A 50 -0.89 -1.28 11.37
CA GLY A 50 -1.90 -2.32 11.61
C GLY A 50 -1.38 -3.73 11.33
N LEU A 51 -0.76 -3.96 10.17
CA LEU A 51 -0.17 -5.25 9.80
C LEU A 51 0.92 -5.67 10.79
N PHE A 52 1.79 -4.74 11.18
CA PHE A 52 2.82 -4.98 12.18
C PHE A 52 2.22 -5.51 13.48
N GLY A 53 1.16 -4.86 13.98
CA GLY A 53 0.45 -5.29 15.19
C GLY A 53 -0.20 -6.68 15.05
N PHE A 54 -0.86 -6.97 13.93
CA PHE A 54 -1.48 -8.28 13.71
C PHE A 54 -0.46 -9.42 13.60
N ILE A 55 0.67 -9.19 12.93
CA ILE A 55 1.76 -10.18 12.85
C ILE A 55 2.29 -10.50 14.25
N GLN A 56 2.54 -9.47 15.07
CA GLN A 56 2.98 -9.67 16.46
C GLN A 56 1.92 -10.38 17.31
N GLY A 57 0.64 -10.01 17.16
CA GLY A 57 -0.47 -10.66 17.86
C GLY A 57 -0.62 -12.14 17.53
N ARG A 58 -0.12 -12.57 16.37
CA ARG A 58 -0.03 -13.97 15.96
C ARG A 58 1.25 -14.68 16.40
N GLY A 59 2.10 -14.03 17.21
CA GLY A 59 3.33 -14.60 17.74
C GLY A 59 4.51 -14.61 16.77
N ALA A 60 4.40 -13.90 15.65
CA ALA A 60 5.48 -13.79 14.66
C ALA A 60 6.22 -12.44 14.77
N VAL A 61 7.44 -12.39 14.22
CA VAL A 61 8.24 -11.16 14.18
C VAL A 61 8.04 -10.48 12.81
N PRO A 62 7.51 -9.25 12.75
CA PRO A 62 7.37 -8.52 11.50
C PRO A 62 8.73 -8.33 10.83
N THR A 63 8.80 -8.54 9.50
CA THR A 63 10.05 -8.27 8.77
C THR A 63 10.38 -6.78 8.84
N LYS A 64 11.61 -6.41 8.49
CA LYS A 64 12.03 -5.00 8.27
C LYS A 64 12.22 -4.68 6.79
N ASN A 65 11.84 -5.60 5.92
CA ASN A 65 12.03 -5.48 4.49
C ASN A 65 11.12 -4.38 3.93
N VAL A 66 11.58 -3.80 2.83
CA VAL A 66 10.82 -2.86 1.99
C VAL A 66 10.83 -3.47 0.59
N GLY A 67 9.66 -3.61 -0.02
CA GLY A 67 9.55 -4.17 -1.36
C GLY A 67 10.30 -3.32 -2.39
N ALA A 68 10.86 -3.97 -3.43
CA ALA A 68 11.56 -3.29 -4.54
C ALA A 68 10.63 -2.42 -5.42
N PHE A 69 9.34 -2.34 -5.10
CA PHE A 69 8.35 -1.56 -5.84
C PHE A 69 8.70 -0.06 -5.83
N ALA A 70 9.09 0.49 -4.68
CA ALA A 70 9.43 1.90 -4.56
C ALA A 70 10.54 2.31 -5.53
N ASP A 71 11.60 1.51 -5.61
CA ASP A 71 12.75 1.79 -6.47
C ASP A 71 12.36 1.75 -7.95
N LYS A 72 11.43 0.86 -8.33
CA LYS A 72 10.90 0.79 -9.69
C LYS A 72 10.07 2.02 -10.06
N VAL A 73 9.24 2.51 -9.14
CA VAL A 73 8.42 3.70 -9.39
C VAL A 73 9.31 4.93 -9.49
N ILE A 74 10.19 5.16 -8.51
CA ILE A 74 11.06 6.35 -8.46
C ILE A 74 11.98 6.42 -9.68
N ALA A 75 12.39 5.28 -10.25
CA ALA A 75 13.22 5.24 -11.46
C ALA A 75 12.48 5.66 -12.75
N LEU A 76 11.15 5.81 -12.74
CA LEU A 76 10.40 6.23 -13.92
C LEU A 76 10.57 7.74 -14.17
N PRO A 77 10.76 8.16 -15.44
CA PRO A 77 11.18 9.52 -15.77
C PRO A 77 10.08 10.56 -15.65
N THR A 78 8.80 10.16 -15.69
CA THR A 78 7.67 11.09 -15.58
C THR A 78 6.74 10.73 -14.42
N GLU A 79 6.12 11.75 -13.80
CA GLU A 79 5.12 11.55 -12.75
C GLU A 79 3.91 10.74 -13.27
N ALA A 80 3.53 10.91 -14.54
CA ALA A 80 2.46 10.14 -15.16
C ALA A 80 2.78 8.63 -15.22
N GLU A 81 4.01 8.26 -15.59
CA GLU A 81 4.45 6.86 -15.54
C GLU A 81 4.53 6.34 -14.10
N GLN A 82 5.00 7.18 -13.16
CA GLN A 82 5.01 6.84 -11.74
C GLN A 82 3.61 6.52 -11.22
N VAL A 83 2.62 7.39 -11.51
CA VAL A 83 1.22 7.18 -11.15
C VAL A 83 0.65 5.92 -11.83
N ALA A 84 0.99 5.67 -13.10
CA ALA A 84 0.53 4.46 -13.80
C ALA A 84 1.07 3.17 -13.17
N LEU A 85 2.32 3.18 -12.67
CA LEU A 85 2.87 2.03 -11.93
C LEU A 85 2.30 1.95 -10.51
N LEU A 86 2.09 3.09 -9.84
CA LEU A 86 1.41 3.18 -8.54
C LEU A 86 0.04 2.50 -8.58
N VAL A 87 -0.79 2.79 -9.60
CA VAL A 87 -2.10 2.15 -9.81
C VAL A 87 -1.99 0.62 -9.89
N LYS A 88 -0.96 0.10 -10.57
CA LYS A 88 -0.73 -1.35 -10.65
C LYS A 88 -0.33 -1.94 -9.28
N GLY A 89 0.47 -1.21 -8.50
CA GLY A 89 0.81 -1.58 -7.13
C GLY A 89 -0.43 -1.64 -6.23
N GLN A 90 -1.26 -0.60 -6.26
CA GLN A 90 -2.51 -0.52 -5.50
C GLN A 90 -3.46 -1.67 -5.87
N ALA A 91 -3.63 -1.95 -7.17
CA ALA A 91 -4.48 -3.05 -7.63
C ALA A 91 -3.93 -4.43 -7.22
N TRP A 92 -2.61 -4.56 -7.17
CA TRP A 92 -1.97 -5.78 -6.67
C TRP A 92 -2.26 -6.00 -5.18
N VAL A 93 -2.24 -4.95 -4.35
CA VAL A 93 -2.59 -5.05 -2.92
C VAL A 93 -4.05 -5.49 -2.75
N VAL A 94 -4.99 -4.85 -3.47
CA VAL A 94 -6.41 -5.26 -3.47
C VAL A 94 -6.56 -6.74 -3.79
N ARG A 95 -5.90 -7.22 -4.86
CA ARG A 95 -5.94 -8.63 -5.24
C ARG A 95 -5.37 -9.54 -4.14
N LYS A 96 -4.27 -9.15 -3.50
CA LYS A 96 -3.65 -9.93 -2.42
C LYS A 96 -4.52 -10.04 -1.18
N ILE A 97 -5.27 -8.98 -0.86
CA ILE A 97 -6.27 -9.00 0.20
C ILE A 97 -7.42 -9.96 -0.18
N ASP A 98 -7.91 -9.88 -1.41
CA ASP A 98 -9.00 -10.75 -1.91
C ASP A 98 -8.62 -12.24 -1.94
N GLU A 99 -7.32 -12.55 -1.98
CA GLU A 99 -6.79 -13.92 -1.90
C GLU A 99 -6.68 -14.48 -0.47
N ILE A 100 -6.95 -13.67 0.57
CA ILE A 100 -6.89 -14.13 1.97
C ILE A 100 -8.15 -14.93 2.30
N PRO A 101 -8.05 -16.21 2.70
CA PRO A 101 -9.23 -16.99 3.07
C PRO A 101 -9.95 -16.42 4.30
N PRO A 102 -11.26 -16.11 4.23
CA PRO A 102 -12.00 -15.53 5.35
C PRO A 102 -12.03 -16.38 6.63
N ALA A 103 -11.83 -17.69 6.51
CA ALA A 103 -11.78 -18.61 7.64
C ALA A 103 -10.49 -18.48 8.47
N GLU A 104 -9.41 -17.91 7.91
CA GLU A 104 -8.13 -17.72 8.61
C GLU A 104 -8.07 -16.43 9.45
N MET A 105 -9.03 -15.53 9.24
CA MET A 105 -9.09 -14.20 9.83
C MET A 105 -10.03 -14.13 11.04
N SER A 106 -9.57 -13.46 12.10
CA SER A 106 -10.41 -12.95 13.18
C SER A 106 -11.34 -11.82 12.69
N ALA A 107 -12.31 -11.42 13.51
CA ALA A 107 -13.21 -10.32 13.18
C ALA A 107 -12.46 -8.98 12.99
N ALA A 108 -11.47 -8.71 13.84
CA ALA A 108 -10.67 -7.48 13.75
C ALA A 108 -9.85 -7.43 12.46
N GLU A 109 -9.25 -8.55 12.06
CA GLU A 109 -8.48 -8.63 10.80
C GLU A 109 -9.38 -8.47 9.58
N LYS A 110 -10.59 -9.06 9.60
CA LYS A 110 -11.57 -8.87 8.52
C LYS A 110 -11.92 -7.39 8.34
N ALA A 111 -12.20 -6.68 9.43
CA ALA A 111 -12.49 -5.25 9.38
C ALA A 111 -11.30 -4.44 8.87
N PHE A 112 -10.09 -4.75 9.36
CA PHE A 112 -8.85 -4.10 8.92
C PHE A 112 -8.60 -4.29 7.42
N PHE A 113 -8.70 -5.53 6.90
CA PHE A 113 -8.48 -5.80 5.49
C PHE A 113 -9.57 -5.23 4.60
N ALA A 114 -10.82 -5.14 5.08
CA ALA A 114 -11.89 -4.47 4.34
C ALA A 114 -11.61 -2.97 4.17
N ASP A 115 -11.22 -2.27 5.25
CA ASP A 115 -10.81 -0.86 5.23
C ASP A 115 -9.60 -0.64 4.31
N MET A 116 -8.56 -1.47 4.47
CA MET A 116 -7.36 -1.42 3.64
C MET A 116 -7.68 -1.56 2.15
N ARG A 117 -8.51 -2.54 1.80
CA ARG A 117 -8.96 -2.77 0.42
C ARG A 117 -9.74 -1.58 -0.13
N GLU A 118 -10.68 -1.05 0.63
CA GLU A 118 -11.51 0.08 0.21
C GLU A 118 -10.67 1.32 -0.08
N VAL A 119 -9.74 1.66 0.81
CA VAL A 119 -8.83 2.79 0.64
C VAL A 119 -7.98 2.63 -0.63
N HIS A 120 -7.43 1.43 -0.88
CA HIS A 120 -6.67 1.17 -2.09
C HIS A 120 -7.51 1.31 -3.38
N VAL A 121 -8.77 0.87 -3.36
CA VAL A 121 -9.70 1.07 -4.49
C VAL A 121 -9.96 2.55 -4.73
N VAL A 122 -10.20 3.33 -3.67
CA VAL A 122 -10.39 4.78 -3.77
C VAL A 122 -9.12 5.47 -4.30
N ASN A 123 -7.94 5.05 -3.86
CA ASN A 123 -6.67 5.60 -4.30
C ASN A 123 -6.41 5.33 -5.79
N ILE A 124 -6.77 4.14 -6.29
CA ILE A 124 -6.74 3.82 -7.72
C ILE A 124 -7.59 4.80 -8.53
N GLU A 125 -8.83 5.05 -8.12
CA GLU A 125 -9.73 5.95 -8.85
C GLU A 125 -9.23 7.40 -8.80
N LYS A 126 -8.72 7.86 -7.65
CA LYS A 126 -8.07 9.17 -7.53
C LYS A 126 -6.85 9.30 -8.46
N CYS A 127 -6.02 8.27 -8.55
CA CYS A 127 -4.86 8.25 -9.44
C CYS A 127 -5.25 8.30 -10.92
N LYS A 128 -6.29 7.56 -11.33
CA LYS A 128 -6.79 7.59 -12.71
C LYS A 128 -7.23 9.00 -13.12
N ASN A 129 -7.80 9.77 -12.19
CA ASN A 129 -8.22 11.15 -12.45
C ASN A 129 -7.04 12.15 -12.54
N LEU A 130 -5.83 11.79 -12.08
CA LEU A 130 -4.64 12.64 -12.17
C LEU A 130 -3.98 12.64 -13.55
N VAL A 131 -4.19 11.57 -14.31
CA VAL A 131 -3.51 11.29 -15.59
C VAL A 131 -4.45 11.39 -16.81
N GLN A 132 -5.67 11.90 -16.60
CA GLN A 132 -6.60 12.31 -17.66
C GLN A 132 -6.26 13.73 -18.13
#